data_AF-A0A177FBR5-F1
#
_entry.id   AF-A0A177FBR5-F1
#
_cell.length_a   1.000
_cell.length_b   1.000
_cell.length_c   1.000
_cell.angle_alpha   90.00
_cell.angle_beta   90.00
_cell.angle_gamma   90.00
#
_symmetry.space_group_name_H-M   'P 1'
#
loop_
_entity.id
_entity.type
_entity.pdbx_description
1 polymer ?
#
loop_
_entity_poly.entity_id
_entity_poly.type
_entity_poly.pdbx_seq_one_letter_code
_entity_poly.pdbx_strand_id
1 'polypeptide(L)'
;MSVKETGALTWDTGEMFATATNPFPVASYTLIIHDSSKDVTDIPSAGFLGAFEQYVFGMYTGQPYTPLNEFKCATCNGAFSIHEKQALGVILTTSAITVLSFTWFARGFGVF
;
A
#
# COMPACT_ATOMS: atom_id res chain seq x y z
N MET A 1 -30.80 13.47 20.79
CA MET A 1 -31.50 14.11 19.66
C MET A 1 -31.03 13.41 18.39
N SER A 2 -31.90 12.72 17.65
CA SER A 2 -31.55 12.18 16.33
C SER A 2 -31.95 13.22 15.28
N VAL A 3 -30.97 13.77 14.58
CA VAL A 3 -31.22 14.60 13.40
C VAL A 3 -31.56 13.69 12.22
N LYS A 4 -32.57 14.06 11.43
CA LYS A 4 -32.95 13.36 10.19
C LYS A 4 -32.09 13.93 9.06
N GLU A 5 -31.58 13.09 8.15
CA GLU A 5 -30.81 13.59 7.00
C GLU A 5 -31.63 14.62 6.22
N THR A 6 -31.07 15.82 6.04
CA THR A 6 -31.70 16.93 5.31
C THR A 6 -31.32 16.95 3.83
N GLY A 7 -30.32 16.17 3.42
CA GLY A 7 -29.91 16.05 2.02
C GLY A 7 -28.64 15.22 1.87
N ALA A 8 -28.43 14.70 0.66
CA ALA A 8 -27.22 14.02 0.25
C ALA A 8 -26.60 14.76 -0.94
N LEU A 9 -25.31 15.04 -0.87
CA LEU A 9 -24.54 15.59 -1.99
C LEU A 9 -23.61 14.49 -2.49
N THR A 10 -23.68 14.17 -3.78
CA THR A 10 -22.72 13.25 -4.42
C THR A 10 -21.77 14.06 -5.28
N TRP A 11 -20.47 13.95 -5.00
CA TRP A 11 -19.43 14.49 -5.86
C TRP A 11 -18.91 13.37 -6.77
N ASP A 12 -19.28 13.40 -8.05
CA ASP A 12 -18.80 12.44 -9.05
C ASP A 12 -17.51 12.96 -9.70
N THR A 13 -16.41 12.29 -9.41
CA THR A 13 -15.09 12.60 -9.99
C THR A 13 -14.72 11.74 -11.19
N GLY A 14 -15.60 10.82 -11.63
CA GLY A 14 -15.28 9.81 -12.65
C GLY A 14 -14.83 10.40 -13.99
N GLU A 15 -15.60 11.35 -14.54
CA GLU A 15 -15.29 11.97 -15.83
C GLU A 15 -14.15 13.00 -15.76
N MET A 16 -13.92 13.57 -14.58
CA MET A 16 -12.88 14.59 -14.35
C MET A 16 -11.49 14.01 -14.63
N PHE A 17 -11.22 12.76 -14.24
CA PHE A 17 -9.92 12.14 -14.51
C PHE A 17 -9.70 11.82 -15.99
N ALA A 18 -10.77 11.62 -16.78
CA ALA A 18 -10.67 11.30 -18.20
C ALA A 18 -10.49 12.55 -19.08
N THR A 19 -10.99 13.70 -18.65
CA THR A 19 -11.09 14.92 -19.47
C THR A 19 -10.28 16.11 -18.96
N ALA A 20 -9.84 16.10 -17.69
CA ALA A 20 -9.09 17.22 -17.13
C ALA A 20 -7.65 17.27 -17.66
N THR A 21 -7.22 18.46 -18.10
CA THR A 21 -5.82 18.74 -18.44
C THR A 21 -4.89 18.63 -17.23
N ASN A 22 -5.42 18.79 -16.00
CA ASN A 22 -4.66 18.70 -14.77
C ASN A 22 -5.48 17.97 -13.68
N PRO A 23 -5.42 16.63 -13.62
CA PRO A 23 -6.21 15.85 -12.66
C PRO A 23 -5.74 16.06 -11.22
N PHE A 24 -6.61 15.77 -10.25
CA PHE A 24 -6.26 15.83 -8.84
C PHE A 24 -5.18 14.80 -8.49
N PRO A 25 -4.09 15.19 -7.80
CA PRO A 25 -3.09 14.24 -7.33
C PRO A 25 -3.65 13.26 -6.30
N VAL A 26 -2.99 12.11 -6.18
CA VAL A 26 -3.21 11.16 -5.07
C VAL A 26 -2.66 11.80 -3.79
N ALA A 27 -3.56 12.32 -2.97
CA ALA A 27 -3.23 13.09 -1.78
C ALA A 27 -4.34 13.04 -0.73
N SER A 28 -4.04 13.54 0.46
CA SER A 28 -5.05 13.83 1.49
C SER A 28 -5.63 15.22 1.27
N TYR A 29 -6.95 15.30 1.26
CA TYR A 29 -7.72 16.52 1.06
C TYR A 29 -8.58 16.81 2.30
N THR A 30 -8.81 18.08 2.58
CA THR A 30 -9.70 18.53 3.66
C THR A 30 -11.00 19.03 3.07
N LEU A 31 -12.13 18.47 3.53
CA LEU A 31 -13.46 19.02 3.24
C LEU A 31 -13.71 20.19 4.19
N ILE A 32 -13.84 21.38 3.62
CA ILE A 32 -14.18 22.61 4.34
C ILE A 32 -15.67 22.90 4.13
N ILE A 33 -16.43 23.02 5.21
CA ILE A 33 -17.84 23.37 5.20
C ILE A 33 -17.97 24.74 5.87
N HIS A 34 -18.44 25.74 5.15
CA HIS A 34 -18.61 27.10 5.67
C HIS A 34 -19.92 27.74 5.19
N ASP A 35 -20.29 28.87 5.78
CA ASP A 35 -21.44 29.67 5.35
C ASP A 35 -21.19 30.26 3.96
N SER A 36 -22.16 30.15 3.04
CA SER A 36 -22.07 30.68 1.68
C SER A 36 -21.86 32.19 1.58
N SER A 37 -22.18 32.93 2.65
CA SER A 37 -22.06 34.38 2.73
C SER A 37 -20.76 34.87 3.37
N LYS A 38 -19.89 33.95 3.79
CA LYS A 38 -18.63 34.24 4.52
C LYS A 38 -17.44 33.53 3.91
N ASP A 39 -16.26 34.12 4.10
CA ASP A 39 -15.01 33.47 3.75
C ASP A 39 -14.62 32.42 4.80
N VAL A 40 -13.85 31.42 4.36
CA VAL A 40 -13.35 30.33 5.23
C VAL A 40 -12.53 30.86 6.41
N THR A 41 -11.85 32.00 6.22
CA THR A 41 -10.99 32.62 7.23
C THR A 41 -11.72 33.60 8.16
N ASP A 42 -13.03 33.80 7.95
CA ASP A 42 -13.80 34.74 8.75
C ASP A 42 -13.96 34.27 10.20
N ILE A 43 -13.97 35.24 11.12
CA ILE A 43 -14.19 34.95 12.54
C ILE A 43 -15.63 34.44 12.74
N PRO A 44 -15.84 33.31 13.44
CA PRO A 44 -17.16 32.81 13.74
C PRO A 44 -17.99 33.84 14.51
N SER A 45 -19.24 34.05 14.09
CA SER A 45 -20.16 34.97 14.75
C SER A 45 -21.45 34.25 15.15
N ALA A 46 -22.10 34.73 16.21
CA ALA A 46 -23.34 34.13 16.70
C ALA A 46 -24.41 34.10 15.59
N GLY A 47 -25.06 32.94 15.43
CA GLY A 47 -26.12 32.72 14.45
C GLY A 47 -25.66 32.33 13.04
N PHE A 48 -24.36 32.31 12.77
CA PHE A 48 -23.80 31.87 11.47
C PHE A 48 -23.01 30.57 11.63
N LEU A 49 -22.92 29.81 10.53
CA LEU A 49 -22.10 28.60 10.51
C LEU A 49 -20.61 29.01 10.46
N GLY A 50 -19.84 28.60 11.46
CA GLY A 50 -18.38 28.70 11.41
C GLY A 50 -17.78 27.67 10.45
N ALA A 51 -16.61 27.97 9.89
CA ALA A 51 -15.90 27.03 9.03
C ALA A 51 -15.58 25.73 9.81
N PHE A 52 -15.92 24.58 9.21
CA PHE A 52 -15.62 23.25 9.72
C PHE A 52 -14.65 22.55 8.77
N GLU A 53 -13.48 22.19 9.28
CA GLU A 53 -12.34 21.69 8.48
C GLU A 53 -11.71 20.43 9.07
N GLN A 54 -12.46 19.65 9.85
CA GLN A 54 -11.93 18.44 10.53
C GLN A 54 -12.04 17.17 9.68
N TYR A 55 -12.74 17.22 8.54
CA TYR A 55 -12.90 16.06 7.66
C TYR A 55 -11.75 15.97 6.66
N VAL A 56 -10.82 15.07 6.94
CA VAL A 56 -9.70 14.76 6.03
C VAL A 56 -9.95 13.40 5.38
N PHE A 57 -9.84 13.34 4.05
CA PHE A 57 -10.02 12.12 3.27
C PHE A 57 -8.93 11.97 2.22
N GLY A 58 -8.51 10.73 1.96
CA GLY A 58 -7.54 10.43 0.91
C GLY A 58 -8.23 10.21 -0.43
N MET A 59 -7.73 10.84 -1.49
CA MET A 59 -8.07 10.51 -2.87
C MET A 59 -7.02 9.57 -3.44
N TYR A 60 -7.48 8.49 -4.09
CA TYR A 60 -6.63 7.48 -4.70
C TYR A 60 -7.03 7.24 -6.14
N THR A 61 -6.03 6.99 -7.00
CA THR A 61 -6.28 6.43 -8.32
C THR A 61 -6.49 4.92 -8.18
N GLY A 62 -7.62 4.43 -8.70
CA GLY A 62 -7.88 2.99 -8.74
C GLY A 62 -6.81 2.28 -9.56
N GLN A 63 -6.37 1.10 -9.11
CA GLN A 63 -5.53 0.26 -9.97
C GLN A 63 -6.35 -0.22 -11.17
N PRO A 64 -5.73 -0.29 -12.37
CA PRO A 64 -6.41 -0.85 -13.53
C PRO A 64 -6.81 -2.29 -13.27
N TYR A 65 -8.04 -2.64 -13.66
CA TYR A 65 -8.55 -3.99 -13.50
C TYR A 65 -7.69 -4.99 -14.26
N THR A 66 -7.16 -5.98 -13.55
CA THR A 66 -6.44 -7.11 -14.14
C THR A 66 -7.27 -8.37 -13.93
N PRO A 67 -7.70 -9.05 -15.01
CA PRO A 67 -8.39 -10.33 -14.91
C PRO A 67 -7.60 -11.34 -14.06
N LEU A 68 -8.31 -12.14 -13.25
CA LEU A 68 -7.66 -13.06 -12.29
C LEU A 68 -6.75 -14.10 -12.98
N ASN A 69 -7.07 -14.50 -14.20
CA ASN A 69 -6.24 -15.40 -15.02
C ASN A 69 -4.92 -14.75 -15.50
N GLU A 70 -4.82 -13.43 -15.49
CA GLU A 70 -3.63 -12.67 -15.90
C GLU A 70 -2.86 -12.09 -14.71
N PHE A 71 -3.47 -12.08 -13.52
CA PHE A 71 -2.86 -11.56 -12.31
C PHE A 71 -1.65 -12.41 -11.88
N LYS A 72 -0.46 -11.83 -12.02
CA LYS A 72 0.79 -12.42 -11.51
C LYS A 72 1.16 -11.76 -10.18
N CYS A 73 0.90 -12.46 -9.08
CA CYS A 73 1.33 -12.01 -7.77
C CYS A 73 2.86 -12.09 -7.64
N ALA A 74 3.50 -10.94 -7.40
CA ALA A 74 4.96 -10.84 -7.27
C ALA A 74 5.52 -11.65 -6.08
N THR A 75 4.72 -11.82 -5.02
CA THR A 75 5.12 -12.47 -3.77
C THR A 75 4.58 -13.89 -3.60
N CYS A 76 3.70 -14.35 -4.50
CA CYS A 76 3.05 -15.66 -4.41
C CYS A 76 3.76 -16.72 -5.25
N ASN A 77 5.04 -16.53 -5.54
CA ASN A 77 5.84 -17.53 -6.26
C ASN A 77 6.29 -18.61 -5.26
N GLY A 78 6.20 -19.88 -5.65
CA GLY A 78 6.78 -21.01 -4.90
C GLY A 78 8.32 -21.07 -4.95
N ALA A 79 8.97 -19.97 -5.32
CA ALA A 79 10.41 -19.84 -5.31
C ALA A 79 10.91 -19.74 -3.86
N PHE A 80 12.05 -20.39 -3.57
CA PHE A 80 12.64 -20.36 -2.23
C PHE A 80 12.80 -18.91 -1.72
N SER A 81 12.26 -18.68 -0.54
CA SER A 81 12.47 -17.47 0.25
C SER A 81 13.96 -17.26 0.53
N ILE A 82 14.33 -16.04 0.91
CA ILE A 82 15.72 -15.73 1.23
C ILE A 82 16.26 -16.62 2.36
N HIS A 83 15.40 -16.96 3.33
CA HIS A 83 15.73 -17.83 4.44
C HIS A 83 15.95 -19.28 4.00
N GLU A 84 15.12 -19.80 3.10
CA GLU A 84 15.30 -21.14 2.54
C GLU A 84 16.58 -21.24 1.70
N LYS A 85 16.91 -20.20 0.91
CA LYS A 85 18.18 -20.16 0.15
C LYS A 85 19.39 -20.14 1.08
N GLN A 86 19.33 -19.38 2.18
CA GLN A 86 20.39 -19.36 3.19
C GLN A 86 20.55 -20.71 3.87
N ALA A 87 19.44 -21.33 4.30
CA ALA A 87 19.46 -22.66 4.91
C ALA A 87 20.03 -23.71 3.96
N LEU A 88 19.61 -23.71 2.70
CA LEU A 88 20.13 -24.62 1.67
C LEU A 88 21.63 -24.40 1.44
N GLY A 89 22.08 -23.14 1.40
CA GLY A 89 23.50 -22.80 1.26
C GLY A 89 24.35 -23.35 2.41
N VAL A 90 23.88 -23.24 3.65
CA VAL A 90 24.59 -23.79 4.83
C VAL A 90 24.64 -25.32 4.77
N ILE A 91 23.53 -25.98 4.43
CA ILE A 91 23.47 -27.45 4.34
C ILE A 91 24.43 -27.98 3.25
N LEU A 92 24.42 -27.36 2.07
CA LEU A 92 25.31 -27.75 0.97
C LEU A 92 26.78 -27.52 1.31
N THR A 93 27.09 -26.39 1.97
CA THR A 93 28.48 -26.07 2.35
C THR A 93 29.01 -27.04 3.41
N THR A 94 28.23 -27.28 4.46
CA THR A 94 28.63 -28.17 5.56
C THR A 94 28.75 -29.62 5.11
N SER A 95 27.82 -30.11 4.28
CA SER A 95 27.92 -31.45 3.69
C SER A 95 29.16 -31.61 2.82
N ALA A 96 29.46 -30.62 1.96
CA ALA A 96 30.68 -30.64 1.13
C ALA A 96 31.96 -30.66 1.97
N ILE A 97 32.06 -29.80 2.99
CA ILE A 97 33.21 -29.77 3.91
C ILE A 97 33.36 -31.12 4.61
N THR A 98 32.26 -31.73 5.05
CA THR A 98 32.29 -33.02 5.76
C THR A 98 32.81 -34.14 4.85
N VAL A 99 32.30 -34.24 3.62
CA VAL A 99 32.74 -35.25 2.65
C VAL A 99 34.21 -35.05 2.29
N LEU A 100 34.62 -33.81 2.00
CA LEU A 100 36.02 -33.51 1.65
C LEU A 100 36.98 -33.79 2.81
N SER A 101 36.60 -33.38 4.03
CA SER A 101 37.41 -33.63 5.23
C SER A 101 37.55 -35.12 5.49
N PHE A 102 36.44 -35.87 5.48
CA PHE A 102 36.48 -37.32 5.68
C PHE A 102 37.31 -38.02 4.61
N THR A 103 37.18 -37.61 3.34
CA THR A 103 37.96 -38.16 2.23
C THR A 103 39.46 -37.90 2.41
N TRP A 104 39.84 -36.69 2.83
CA TRP A 104 41.22 -36.35 3.14
C TRP A 104 41.78 -37.18 4.29
N PHE A 105 41.03 -37.27 5.40
CA PHE A 105 41.42 -38.07 6.56
C PHE A 105 41.56 -39.56 6.22
N ALA A 106 40.58 -40.14 5.51
CA ALA A 106 40.60 -41.56 5.13
C ALA A 106 41.80 -41.89 4.24
N ARG A 107 42.12 -41.03 3.26
CA ARG A 107 43.27 -41.20 2.37
C ARG A 107 44.61 -40.96 3.07
N GLY A 108 44.67 -40.03 4.03
CA GLY A 108 45.88 -39.70 4.78
C GLY A 108 46.30 -40.76 5.80
N PHE A 109 45.34 -41.46 6.42
CA PHE A 109 45.60 -42.52 7.40
C PHE A 109 45.59 -43.94 6.80
N GLY A 110 45.36 -44.09 5.48
CA GLY A 110 45.41 -45.39 4.80
C GLY A 110 44.38 -46.41 5.30
N VAL A 111 43.23 -45.92 5.78
CA VAL A 111 42.14 -46.79 6.28
C VAL A 111 41.38 -47.44 5.11
N PHE A 112 41.62 -46.97 3.88
CA PHE A 112 41.32 -47.62 2.59
C PHE A 112 42.42 -47.33 1.57
#